data_AF-A0A7S2LLG2-F1
#
_entry.id   AF-A0A7S2LLG2-F1
#
_cell.length_a   1.000
_cell.length_b   1.000
_cell.length_c   1.000
_cell.angle_alpha   90.00
_cell.angle_beta   90.00
_cell.angle_gamma   90.00
#
_symmetry.space_group_name_H-M   'P 1'
#
loop_
_entity.id
_entity.type
_entity.pdbx_description
1 polymer ?
#
loop_
_entity_poly.entity_id
_entity_poly.type
_entity_poly.pdbx_seq_one_letter_code
_entity_poly.pdbx_strand_id
1 'polypeptide(L)'
;EQRFIEVKQFIETNGHSCIPSTSEYKSLQAWCGKQRTLWKMKHANSTTTCALTDEREERLDAINFDWQTSHEYVWQSRLEQLKAYKQENGHLNLSKNDGDLGVWVDTQRTEMRFKMDGHHTHLTDERIDELERLGIGWSIRDAAKKE
;
A
#
# COMPACT_ATOMS: atom_id res chain seq x y z
N GLU A 1 -5.12 -24.27 9.22
CA GLU A 1 -3.68 -24.42 8.95
C GLU A 1 -3.19 -23.84 7.62
N GLN A 2 -3.50 -24.44 6.47
CA GLN A 2 -2.71 -24.27 5.23
C GLN A 2 -2.42 -22.81 4.83
N ARG A 3 -3.44 -21.94 4.83
CA ARG A 3 -3.26 -20.52 4.46
C ARG A 3 -2.35 -19.75 5.44
N PHE A 4 -2.38 -20.09 6.72
CA PHE A 4 -1.49 -19.48 7.70
C PHE A 4 -0.03 -19.84 7.41
N ILE A 5 0.24 -21.10 7.04
CA ILE A 5 1.58 -21.57 6.68
C ILE A 5 2.07 -20.83 5.43
N GLU A 6 1.22 -20.73 4.40
CA GLU A 6 1.55 -20.01 3.16
C GLU A 6 1.84 -18.52 3.39
N VAL A 7 1.03 -17.84 4.21
CA VAL A 7 1.29 -16.44 4.57
C VAL A 7 2.59 -16.32 5.37
N LYS A 8 2.83 -17.20 6.33
CA LYS A 8 4.06 -17.20 7.12
C LYS A 8 5.29 -17.34 6.22
N GLN A 9 5.30 -18.33 5.32
CA GLN A 9 6.40 -18.54 4.36
C GLN A 9 6.58 -17.33 3.44
N PHE A 10 5.47 -16.73 2.99
CA PHE A 10 5.52 -15.53 2.17
C PHE A 10 6.16 -14.36 2.92
N ILE A 11 5.77 -14.12 4.18
CA ILE A 11 6.36 -13.06 5.01
C ILE A 11 7.82 -13.33 5.32
N GLU A 12 8.19 -14.58 5.63
CA GLU A 12 9.60 -14.96 5.85
C GLU A 12 10.48 -14.69 4.60
N THR A 13 9.91 -14.82 3.40
CA THR A 13 10.61 -14.60 2.13
C THR A 13 10.65 -13.13 1.71
N ASN A 14 9.55 -12.39 1.90
CA ASN A 14 9.37 -11.04 1.35
C ASN A 14 9.45 -9.93 2.42
N GLY A 15 9.46 -10.29 3.70
CA GLY A 15 9.40 -9.35 4.83
C GLY A 15 8.02 -8.71 5.05
N HIS A 16 7.00 -9.05 4.25
CA HIS A 16 5.69 -8.41 4.33
C HIS A 16 4.53 -9.33 3.90
N SER A 17 3.30 -9.01 4.33
CA SER A 17 2.08 -9.78 3.99
C SER A 17 1.33 -9.27 2.74
N CYS A 18 1.98 -8.42 1.94
CA CYS A 18 1.43 -7.93 0.67
C CYS A 18 1.57 -8.98 -0.44
N ILE A 19 0.57 -9.85 -0.48
CA ILE A 19 0.46 -10.93 -1.45
C ILE A 19 0.23 -10.36 -2.88
N PRO A 20 1.03 -10.78 -3.89
CA PRO A 20 0.88 -10.32 -5.27
C PRO A 20 -0.50 -10.65 -5.85
N SER A 21 -1.00 -9.77 -6.73
CA SER A 21 -2.29 -9.95 -7.42
C SER A 21 -2.14 -10.87 -8.66
N THR A 22 -1.56 -12.06 -8.49
CA THR A 22 -1.44 -13.08 -9.54
C THR A 22 -2.50 -14.18 -9.34
N SER A 23 -2.77 -14.95 -10.40
CA SER A 23 -3.72 -16.07 -10.34
C SER A 23 -3.31 -17.14 -9.32
N GLU A 24 -2.01 -17.36 -9.15
CA GLU A 24 -1.41 -18.28 -8.16
C GLU A 24 -1.81 -17.90 -6.73
N TYR A 25 -1.71 -16.62 -6.38
CA TYR A 25 -1.95 -16.15 -5.02
C TYR A 25 -3.37 -15.68 -4.74
N LYS A 26 -4.28 -15.76 -5.72
CA LYS A 26 -5.66 -15.25 -5.61
C LYS A 26 -6.40 -15.75 -4.34
N SER A 27 -6.22 -17.03 -4.02
CA SER A 27 -6.87 -17.64 -2.86
C SER A 27 -6.23 -17.22 -1.52
N LEU A 28 -4.92 -17.00 -1.50
CA LEU A 28 -4.17 -16.48 -0.36
C LEU A 28 -4.52 -15.01 -0.11
N GLN A 29 -4.58 -14.20 -1.16
CA GLN A 29 -5.00 -12.80 -1.12
C GLN A 29 -6.41 -12.64 -0.53
N ALA A 30 -7.38 -13.45 -1.00
CA ALA A 30 -8.73 -13.46 -0.45
C ALA A 30 -8.75 -13.83 1.04
N TRP A 31 -7.92 -14.79 1.45
CA TRP A 31 -7.80 -15.18 2.85
C TRP A 31 -7.23 -14.07 3.73
N CYS A 32 -6.14 -13.43 3.30
CA CYS A 32 -5.54 -12.28 4.00
C CYS A 32 -6.55 -11.13 4.10
N GLY A 33 -7.25 -10.81 3.01
CA GLY A 33 -8.30 -9.79 2.99
C GLY A 33 -9.41 -10.09 4.00
N LYS A 34 -9.84 -11.35 4.10
CA LYS A 34 -10.82 -11.78 5.11
C LYS A 34 -10.30 -11.57 6.54
N GLN A 35 -9.03 -11.89 6.84
CA GLN A 35 -8.48 -11.66 8.18
C GLN A 35 -8.47 -10.18 8.54
N ARG A 36 -8.04 -9.31 7.61
CA ARG A 36 -8.03 -7.85 7.79
C ARG A 36 -9.45 -7.30 8.02
N THR A 37 -10.45 -7.77 7.29
CA THR A 37 -11.85 -7.38 7.51
C THR A 37 -12.34 -7.78 8.89
N LEU A 38 -12.05 -9.02 9.32
CA LEU A 38 -12.45 -9.49 10.65
C LEU A 38 -11.76 -8.70 11.77
N TRP A 39 -10.48 -8.38 11.60
CA TRP A 39 -9.73 -7.55 12.55
C TRP A 39 -10.34 -6.15 12.67
N LYS A 40 -10.62 -5.48 11.55
CA LYS A 40 -11.31 -4.18 11.55
C LYS A 40 -12.66 -4.25 12.26
N MET A 41 -13.45 -5.29 12.00
CA MET A 41 -14.74 -5.48 12.66
C MET A 41 -14.59 -5.67 14.17
N LYS A 42 -13.61 -6.45 14.61
CA LYS A 42 -13.32 -6.70 16.03
C LYS A 42 -12.94 -5.41 16.77
N HIS A 43 -12.13 -4.56 16.12
CA HIS A 43 -11.59 -3.34 16.74
C HIS A 43 -12.46 -2.08 16.53
N ALA A 44 -13.50 -2.11 15.69
CA ALA A 44 -14.35 -0.96 15.38
C ALA A 44 -15.53 -0.73 16.36
N ASN A 45 -15.43 -1.11 17.65
CA ASN A 45 -16.54 -1.04 18.61
C ASN A 45 -17.84 -1.73 18.11
N SER A 46 -17.71 -2.74 17.25
CA SER A 46 -18.86 -3.46 16.71
C SER A 46 -19.40 -4.43 17.76
N THR A 47 -20.70 -4.36 18.03
CA THR A 47 -21.42 -5.27 18.93
C THR A 47 -21.64 -6.67 18.33
N THR A 48 -21.07 -6.95 17.16
CA THR A 48 -21.23 -8.22 16.45
C THR A 48 -20.15 -9.20 16.88
N THR A 49 -20.54 -10.43 17.22
CA THR A 49 -19.61 -11.54 17.46
C THR A 49 -18.66 -11.72 16.27
N CYS A 50 -17.37 -11.42 16.46
CA CYS A 50 -16.36 -11.56 15.43
C CYS A 50 -15.81 -12.99 15.37
N ALA A 51 -15.65 -13.53 14.16
CA ALA A 51 -15.06 -14.86 13.93
C ALA A 51 -13.52 -14.90 14.07
N LEU A 52 -12.88 -13.76 14.39
CA LEU A 52 -11.46 -13.68 14.69
C LEU A 52 -11.23 -13.87 16.19
N THR A 53 -10.78 -15.06 16.56
CA THR A 53 -10.38 -15.38 17.94
C THR A 53 -9.09 -14.65 18.33
N ASP A 54 -8.92 -14.37 19.62
CA ASP A 54 -7.67 -13.78 20.17
C ASP A 54 -6.45 -14.64 19.80
N GLU A 55 -6.54 -15.96 19.94
CA GLU A 55 -5.47 -16.89 19.57
C GLU A 55 -5.07 -16.76 18.09
N ARG A 56 -6.03 -16.54 17.17
CA ARG A 56 -5.70 -16.37 15.75
C ARG A 56 -5.04 -15.02 15.49
N GLU A 57 -5.48 -13.97 16.17
CA GLU A 57 -4.86 -12.64 16.10
C GLU A 57 -3.41 -12.70 16.59
N GLU A 58 -3.17 -13.26 17.79
CA GLU A 58 -1.82 -13.43 18.35
C GLU A 58 -0.91 -14.25 17.43
N ARG A 59 -1.43 -15.33 16.81
CA ARG A 59 -0.65 -16.13 15.84
C ARG A 59 -0.27 -15.33 14.60
N LEU A 60 -1.14 -14.42 14.14
CA LEU A 60 -0.90 -13.57 12.98
C LEU A 60 0.07 -12.42 13.33
N ASP A 61 -0.05 -11.84 14.52
CA ASP A 61 0.90 -10.86 15.04
C ASP A 61 2.31 -11.45 15.17
N ALA A 62 2.42 -12.69 15.64
CA ALA A 62 3.70 -13.39 15.80
C ALA A 62 4.46 -13.61 14.48
N ILE A 63 3.79 -13.49 13.33
CA ILE A 63 4.43 -13.58 12.00
C ILE A 63 4.51 -12.21 11.32
N ASN A 64 4.33 -11.10 12.04
CA ASN A 64 4.27 -9.74 11.50
C ASN A 64 3.25 -9.61 10.35
N PHE A 65 2.07 -10.24 10.51
CA PHE A 65 0.98 -10.07 9.57
C PHE A 65 0.49 -8.62 9.59
N ASP A 66 0.41 -8.01 8.42
CA ASP A 66 -0.06 -6.63 8.32
C ASP A 66 -1.58 -6.58 8.18
N TRP A 67 -2.21 -6.05 9.23
CA TRP A 67 -3.64 -5.83 9.36
C TRP A 67 -4.15 -4.65 8.54
N GLN A 68 -3.25 -3.74 8.15
CA GLN A 68 -3.60 -2.68 7.22
C GLN A 68 -3.94 -3.28 5.86
N THR A 69 -4.78 -2.58 5.10
CA THR A 69 -5.09 -3.02 3.73
C THR A 69 -3.80 -3.05 2.92
N SER A 70 -3.64 -4.05 2.05
CA SER A 70 -2.47 -4.14 1.16
C SER A 70 -2.21 -2.85 0.40
N HIS A 71 -3.26 -2.12 0.03
CA HIS A 71 -3.16 -0.82 -0.61
C HIS A 71 -2.55 0.28 0.26
N GLU A 72 -2.76 0.23 1.57
CA GLU A 72 -2.20 1.21 2.50
C GLU A 72 -0.74 0.88 2.82
N TYR A 73 -0.41 -0.39 3.04
CA TYR A 73 0.97 -0.81 3.15
C TYR A 73 1.80 -0.47 1.91
N VAL A 74 1.27 -0.80 0.73
CA VAL A 74 1.95 -0.50 -0.54
C VAL A 74 2.13 1.02 -0.69
N TRP A 75 1.13 1.81 -0.29
CA TRP A 75 1.23 3.26 -0.29
C TRP A 75 2.37 3.74 0.64
N GLN A 76 2.36 3.34 1.91
CA GLN A 76 3.37 3.73 2.89
C GLN A 76 4.78 3.27 2.48
N SER A 77 4.93 2.03 2.03
CA SER A 77 6.21 1.50 1.55
C SER A 77 6.75 2.28 0.34
N ARG A 78 5.89 2.70 -0.59
CA ARG A 78 6.30 3.52 -1.74
C ARG A 78 6.65 4.95 -1.34
N LEU A 79 5.94 5.51 -0.35
CA LEU A 79 6.32 6.80 0.23
C LEU A 79 7.68 6.75 0.92
N GLU A 80 7.99 5.69 1.66
CA GLU A 80 9.32 5.49 2.27
C GLU A 80 10.41 5.38 1.21
N GLN A 81 10.17 4.62 0.13
CA GLN A 81 11.09 4.54 -1.01
C GLN A 81 11.31 5.91 -1.68
N LEU A 82 10.26 6.73 -1.82
CA LEU A 82 10.41 8.10 -2.33
C LEU A 82 11.22 8.99 -1.38
N LYS A 83 11.01 8.89 -0.07
CA LYS A 83 11.80 9.64 0.92
C LYS A 83 13.28 9.28 0.83
N ALA A 84 13.59 7.99 0.76
CA ALA A 84 14.96 7.49 0.59
C ALA A 84 15.57 7.98 -0.74
N TYR A 85 14.84 7.85 -1.84
CA TYR A 85 15.30 8.33 -3.15
C TYR A 85 15.60 9.83 -3.13
N LYS A 86 14.73 10.65 -2.51
CA LYS A 86 14.96 12.10 -2.37
C LYS A 86 16.20 12.40 -1.53
N GLN A 87 16.41 11.65 -0.45
CA GLN A 87 17.58 11.82 0.42
C GLN A 87 18.88 11.53 -0.34
N GLU A 88 18.87 10.52 -1.21
CA GLU A 88 20.05 10.11 -1.98
C GLU A 88 20.32 11.02 -3.19
N ASN A 89 19.28 11.46 -3.90
CA ASN A 89 19.41 12.17 -5.19
C ASN A 89 19.16 13.69 -5.07
N GLY A 90 18.59 14.17 -3.97
CA GLY A 90 18.20 15.56 -3.76
C GLY A 90 16.88 15.97 -4.44
N HIS A 91 16.43 15.22 -5.45
CA HIS A 91 15.22 15.52 -6.23
C HIS A 91 14.28 14.31 -6.37
N LEU A 92 13.03 14.55 -6.80
CA LEU A 92 12.01 13.53 -7.08
C LEU A 92 11.54 13.56 -8.56
N ASN A 93 12.45 13.82 -9.49
CA ASN A 93 12.18 13.91 -10.92
C ASN A 93 12.09 12.52 -11.58
N LEU A 94 11.20 11.68 -11.05
CA LEU A 94 10.96 10.33 -11.55
C LEU A 94 10.00 10.33 -12.75
N SER A 95 10.36 9.54 -13.75
CA SER A 95 9.59 9.17 -14.93
C SER A 95 9.27 7.68 -14.89
N LYS A 96 8.33 7.21 -15.71
CA LYS A 96 8.00 5.77 -15.83
C LYS A 96 9.17 4.87 -16.23
N ASN A 97 10.29 5.44 -16.71
CA ASN A 97 11.49 4.70 -17.08
C ASN A 97 12.44 4.47 -15.90
N ASP A 98 12.23 5.14 -14.77
CA ASP A 98 13.08 5.06 -13.57
C ASP A 98 12.68 3.88 -12.66
N GLY A 99 12.33 2.75 -13.29
CA GLY A 99 11.91 1.52 -12.62
C GLY A 99 10.56 1.64 -11.90
N ASP A 100 10.33 0.73 -10.96
CA ASP A 100 9.05 0.55 -10.27
C ASP A 100 8.57 1.81 -9.55
N LEU A 101 9.48 2.56 -8.93
CA LEU A 101 9.14 3.79 -8.21
C LEU A 101 8.68 4.88 -9.17
N GLY A 102 9.31 4.98 -10.34
CA GLY A 102 8.91 5.89 -11.40
C GLY A 102 7.55 5.54 -12.03
N VAL A 103 7.29 4.26 -12.28
CA VAL A 103 5.96 3.77 -12.70
C VAL A 103 4.89 4.09 -11.66
N TRP A 104 5.22 3.92 -10.37
CA TRP A 104 4.29 4.23 -9.28
C TRP A 104 3.93 5.72 -9.23
N VAL A 105 4.92 6.62 -9.34
CA VAL A 105 4.68 8.08 -9.40
C VAL A 105 3.84 8.46 -10.62
N ASP A 106 4.11 7.87 -11.79
CA ASP A 106 3.33 8.12 -13.02
C ASP A 106 1.87 7.67 -12.88
N THR A 107 1.64 6.56 -12.17
CA THR A 107 0.29 6.10 -11.81
C THR A 107 -0.42 7.14 -10.96
N GLN A 108 0.24 7.74 -9.95
CA GLN A 108 -0.38 8.77 -9.11
C GLN A 108 -0.72 10.03 -9.91
N ARG A 109 0.15 10.43 -10.85
CA ARG A 109 -0.13 11.54 -11.78
C ARG A 109 -1.35 11.26 -12.67
N THR A 110 -1.54 10.01 -13.08
CA THR A 110 -2.70 9.58 -13.85
C THR A 110 -3.99 9.62 -13.01
N GLU A 111 -3.96 9.09 -11.79
CA GLU A 111 -5.08 9.16 -10.85
C GLU A 111 -5.47 10.61 -10.52
N MET A 112 -4.50 11.52 -10.42
CA MET A 112 -4.78 12.94 -10.22
C MET A 112 -5.55 13.55 -11.41
N ARG A 113 -5.19 13.21 -12.64
CA ARG A 113 -5.93 13.68 -13.83
C ARG A 113 -7.37 13.16 -13.84
N PHE A 114 -7.55 11.87 -13.58
CA PHE A 114 -8.89 11.30 -13.46
C PHE A 114 -9.72 12.00 -12.38
N LYS A 115 -9.11 12.31 -11.23
CA LYS A 115 -9.77 13.07 -10.17
C LYS A 115 -10.17 14.48 -10.62
N MET A 116 -9.30 15.19 -11.34
CA MET A 116 -9.59 16.51 -11.92
C MET A 116 -10.71 16.45 -12.96
N ASP A 117 -10.81 15.35 -13.70
CA ASP A 117 -11.90 15.08 -14.65
C ASP A 117 -13.21 14.63 -13.96
N GLY A 118 -13.24 14.57 -12.63
CA GLY A 118 -14.41 14.23 -11.83
C GLY A 118 -14.65 12.73 -11.63
N HIS A 119 -13.69 11.88 -12.01
CA HIS A 119 -13.78 10.45 -11.75
C HIS A 119 -13.45 10.11 -10.29
N HIS A 120 -14.03 9.03 -9.80
CA HIS A 120 -13.65 8.45 -8.52
C HIS A 120 -12.30 7.73 -8.63
N THR A 121 -11.38 8.02 -7.72
CA THR A 121 -10.01 7.49 -7.72
C THR A 121 -9.58 7.06 -6.32
N HIS A 122 -8.51 6.28 -6.23
CA HIS A 122 -7.92 5.89 -4.95
C HIS A 122 -6.92 6.92 -4.39
N LEU A 123 -6.78 8.06 -5.08
CA LEU A 123 -5.95 9.18 -4.69
C LEU A 123 -6.77 10.15 -3.81
N THR A 124 -6.75 9.91 -2.50
CA THR A 124 -7.43 10.76 -1.52
C THR A 124 -6.73 12.11 -1.37
N ASP A 125 -7.39 13.07 -0.74
CA ASP A 125 -6.80 14.39 -0.51
C ASP A 125 -5.59 14.30 0.43
N GLU A 126 -5.63 13.41 1.43
CA GLU A 126 -4.48 13.16 2.30
C GLU A 126 -3.27 12.62 1.53
N ARG A 127 -3.51 11.72 0.57
CA ARG A 127 -2.46 11.15 -0.29
C ARG A 127 -1.86 12.19 -1.23
N ILE A 128 -2.67 13.14 -1.69
CA ILE A 128 -2.21 14.28 -2.48
C ILE A 128 -1.28 15.16 -1.62
N ASP A 129 -1.74 15.53 -0.43
CA ASP A 129 -0.97 16.35 0.52
C ASP A 129 0.38 15.70 0.88
N GLU A 130 0.41 14.39 1.10
CA GLU A 130 1.65 13.65 1.40
C GLU A 130 2.65 13.73 0.25
N LEU A 131 2.22 13.54 -1.00
CA LEU A 131 3.08 13.61 -2.17
C LEU A 131 3.55 15.05 -2.45
N GLU A 132 2.68 16.05 -2.26
CA GLU A 132 3.04 17.45 -2.42
C GLU A 132 4.07 17.91 -1.38
N ARG A 133 3.94 17.46 -0.12
CA ARG A 133 4.94 17.72 0.93
C ARG A 133 6.30 17.11 0.61
N LEU A 134 6.32 15.96 -0.08
CA LEU A 134 7.56 15.38 -0.59
C LEU A 134 8.14 16.15 -1.78
N GLY A 135 7.34 17.00 -2.44
CA GLY A 135 7.74 17.79 -3.60
C GLY A 135 7.48 17.09 -4.93
N ILE A 136 6.59 16.08 -4.97
CA ILE A 136 6.15 15.46 -6.21
C ILE A 136 5.26 16.44 -6.98
N GLY A 137 5.68 16.80 -8.19
CA GLY A 137 4.84 17.55 -9.12
C GLY A 137 3.85 16.66 -9.87
N TRP A 138 2.59 17.11 -9.97
CA TRP A 138 1.52 16.45 -10.76
C TRP A 138 1.71 16.58 -12.27
N SER A 139 2.55 17.52 -12.70
CA SER A 139 2.95 17.74 -14.08
C SER A 139 4.48 17.66 -14.16
N ILE A 140 4.99 16.85 -15.08
CA ILE A 140 6.43 16.77 -15.38
C ILE A 140 6.97 18.16 -15.81
N ARG A 141 6.12 19.03 -16.35
CA ARG A 141 6.48 20.41 -16.72
C ARG A 141 6.52 21.39 -15.54
N ASP A 142 5.86 21.08 -14.42
CA ASP A 142 5.81 21.97 -13.25
C ASP A 142 6.88 21.61 -12.21
N ALA A 143 7.35 20.37 -12.17
CA ALA A 143 8.46 19.95 -11.30
C ALA A 143 9.79 20.63 -11.66
N ALA A 144 10.04 20.90 -12.95
CA ALA A 144 11.26 21.55 -13.44
C ALA A 144 11.33 23.07 -13.20
N LYS A 145 10.31 23.67 -12.56
CA LYS A 145 10.23 25.12 -12.31
C LYS A 145 10.45 25.51 -10.84
N LYS A 146 10.75 24.56 -9.97
CA LYS A 146 11.04 24.82 -8.55
C LYS A 146 12.41 24.27 -8.18
N GLU A 147 13.44 24.79 -8.85
CA GLU A 147 14.84 24.80 -8.38
C GLU A 147 15.42 26.19 -8.56
#